data_AF-A0A6I6LMA3-F1
#
_entry.id   AF-A0A6I6LMA3-F1
#
_cell.length_a   1.000
_cell.length_b   1.000
_cell.length_c   1.000
_cell.angle_alpha   90.00
_cell.angle_beta   90.00
_cell.angle_gamma   90.00
#
_symmetry.space_group_name_H-M   'P 1'
#
loop_
_entity.id
_entity.type
_entity.pdbx_description
1 polymer ?
#
loop_
_entity_poly.entity_id
_entity_poly.type
_entity_poly.pdbx_seq_one_letter_code
_entity_poly.pdbx_strand_id
1 'polypeptide(L)'
;MSLYLLLKTLHILSSTVLFGTGLGSAYYSWRAWRSGRVEVIAATFRHLVFADWAFTATTAVIQPLSGLALVHLAGFDLRQPWLMWSMGLYLLAGACWLPVVWLQIRVHTLAEQALRDGTPLPAATYRYMRWWFALGWPAFLAFVVIFYLMVSKGA
;
A
#
# COMPACT_ATOMS: atom_id res chain seq x y z
N MET A 1 -30.96 -2.08 1.99
CA MET A 1 -29.97 -1.13 1.42
C MET A 1 -30.02 -1.24 -0.10
N SER A 2 -29.92 -0.13 -0.83
CA SER A 2 -29.73 -0.20 -2.29
C SER A 2 -28.36 -0.80 -2.61
N LEU A 3 -28.24 -1.45 -3.78
CA LEU A 3 -26.97 -1.99 -4.28
C LEU A 3 -25.84 -0.95 -4.26
N TYR A 4 -26.17 0.29 -4.62
CA TYR A 4 -25.25 1.43 -4.57
C TYR A 4 -24.69 1.66 -3.16
N LEU A 5 -25.55 1.68 -2.13
CA LEU A 5 -25.09 1.90 -0.75
C LEU A 5 -24.22 0.74 -0.24
N LEU A 6 -24.56 -0.51 -0.59
CA LEU A 6 -23.75 -1.67 -0.24
C LEU A 6 -22.36 -1.59 -0.87
N LEU A 7 -22.29 -1.34 -2.18
CA LEU A 7 -21.02 -1.19 -2.89
C LEU A 7 -20.20 -0.01 -2.35
N LYS A 8 -20.85 1.11 -2.01
CA LYS A 8 -20.18 2.27 -1.42
C LYS A 8 -19.58 1.92 -0.06
N THR A 9 -20.30 1.18 0.78
CA THR A 9 -19.77 0.70 2.06
C THR A 9 -18.57 -0.21 1.86
N LEU A 10 -18.65 -1.19 0.95
CA LEU A 10 -17.54 -2.09 0.64
C LEU A 10 -16.32 -1.35 0.09
N HIS A 11 -16.53 -0.37 -0.78
CA HIS A 11 -15.47 0.48 -1.33
C HIS A 11 -14.76 1.27 -0.23
N ILE A 12 -15.51 1.89 0.69
CA ILE A 12 -14.94 2.63 1.82
C ILE A 12 -14.16 1.69 2.74
N LEU A 13 -14.73 0.56 3.13
CA LEU A 13 -14.04 -0.43 3.97
C LEU A 13 -12.74 -0.92 3.32
N SER A 14 -12.78 -1.24 2.02
CA SER A 14 -11.60 -1.63 1.25
C SER A 14 -10.55 -0.52 1.23
N SER A 15 -10.94 0.75 1.09
CA SER A 15 -10.01 1.88 1.09
C SER A 15 -9.36 2.09 2.47
N THR A 16 -10.13 1.89 3.55
CA THR A 16 -9.63 1.99 4.93
C THR A 16 -8.62 0.89 5.22
N VAL A 17 -8.89 -0.34 4.76
CA VAL A 17 -7.94 -1.45 4.90
C VAL A 17 -6.68 -1.19 4.07
N LEU A 18 -6.83 -0.76 2.81
CA LEU A 18 -5.69 -0.45 1.94
C LEU A 18 -4.76 0.60 2.57
N PHE A 19 -5.32 1.75 2.95
CA PHE A 19 -4.56 2.86 3.50
C PHE A 19 -4.04 2.56 4.92
N GLY A 20 -4.90 2.00 5.78
CA GLY A 20 -4.56 1.71 7.17
C GLY A 20 -3.48 0.63 7.30
N THR A 21 -3.61 -0.47 6.56
CA THR A 21 -2.60 -1.53 6.54
C THR A 21 -1.30 -1.03 5.90
N GLY A 22 -1.37 -0.24 4.83
CA GLY A 22 -0.18 0.39 4.23
C GLY A 22 0.59 1.28 5.22
N LEU A 23 -0.11 2.18 5.92
CA LEU A 23 0.50 3.06 6.92
C LEU A 23 1.06 2.27 8.13
N GLY A 24 0.27 1.34 8.67
CA GLY A 24 0.67 0.53 9.82
C GLY A 24 1.88 -0.35 9.51
N SER A 25 1.84 -1.05 8.38
CA SER A 25 2.95 -1.91 7.94
C SER A 25 4.22 -1.11 7.68
N ALA A 26 4.12 0.09 7.10
CA ALA A 26 5.26 0.99 6.94
C ALA A 26 5.86 1.40 8.30
N TYR A 27 5.02 1.77 9.27
CA TYR A 27 5.46 2.13 10.62
C TYR A 27 6.22 0.99 11.31
N TYR A 28 5.60 -0.19 11.45
CA TYR A 28 6.22 -1.30 12.19
C TYR A 28 7.49 -1.82 11.49
N SER A 29 7.51 -1.85 10.16
CA SER A 29 8.68 -2.29 9.39
C SER A 29 9.85 -1.32 9.52
N TRP A 30 9.57 -0.01 9.53
CA TRP A 30 10.59 1.00 9.81
C TRP A 30 11.13 0.88 11.24
N ARG A 31 10.25 0.66 12.23
CA ARG A 31 10.67 0.44 13.63
C ARG A 31 11.53 -0.81 13.77
N ALA A 32 11.17 -1.91 13.12
CA ALA A 32 11.95 -3.13 13.09
C ALA A 32 13.33 -2.89 12.45
N TRP A 33 13.37 -2.22 11.30
CA TRP A 33 14.64 -1.86 10.64
C TRP A 33 15.56 -1.02 11.55
N ARG A 34 15.00 -0.01 12.23
CA ARG A 34 15.75 0.85 13.15
C ARG A 34 16.26 0.13 14.39
N SER A 35 15.72 -1.03 14.75
CA SER A 35 16.22 -1.82 15.86
C SER A 35 17.62 -2.41 15.61
N GLY A 36 18.01 -2.60 14.34
CA GLY A 36 19.25 -3.26 13.96
C GLY A 36 19.32 -4.75 14.31
N ARG A 37 18.27 -5.32 14.93
CA ARG A 37 18.20 -6.71 15.37
C ARG A 37 17.68 -7.60 14.25
N VAL A 38 18.50 -8.53 13.78
CA VAL A 38 18.19 -9.41 12.64
C VAL A 38 16.92 -10.23 12.92
N GLU A 39 16.73 -10.70 14.15
CA GLU A 39 15.57 -11.50 14.56
C GLU A 39 14.26 -10.71 14.40
N VAL A 40 14.27 -9.45 14.84
CA VAL A 40 13.11 -8.55 14.78
C VAL A 40 12.80 -8.19 13.33
N ILE A 41 13.83 -7.93 12.54
CA ILE A 41 13.69 -7.61 11.11
C ILE A 41 13.12 -8.81 10.36
N ALA A 42 13.71 -10.00 10.51
CA ALA A 42 13.25 -11.22 9.83
C ALA A 42 11.78 -11.53 10.15
N ALA A 43 11.42 -11.51 11.44
CA ALA A 43 10.04 -11.75 11.86
C ALA A 43 9.07 -10.69 11.35
N THR A 44 9.42 -9.40 11.43
CA THR A 44 8.54 -8.31 11.00
C THR A 44 8.34 -8.32 9.49
N PHE A 45 9.42 -8.47 8.72
CA PHE A 45 9.34 -8.46 7.26
C PHE A 45 8.60 -9.69 6.69
N ARG A 46 8.63 -10.83 7.40
CA ARG A 46 7.77 -11.99 7.06
C ARG A 46 6.28 -11.63 7.13
N HIS A 47 5.86 -10.99 8.22
CA HIS A 47 4.47 -10.57 8.39
C HIS A 47 4.09 -9.42 7.44
N LEU A 48 5.02 -8.50 7.17
CA LEU A 48 4.84 -7.44 6.19
C LEU A 48 4.52 -8.01 4.80
N VAL A 49 5.33 -8.96 4.31
CA VAL A 49 5.10 -9.58 2.99
C VAL A 49 3.74 -10.28 2.95
N PHE A 50 3.39 -11.02 4.00
CA PHE A 50 2.07 -11.65 4.08
C PHE A 50 0.92 -10.62 4.08
N ALA A 51 1.02 -9.58 4.91
CA ALA A 51 0.00 -8.54 5.01
C ALA A 51 -0.20 -7.81 3.68
N ASP A 52 0.87 -7.56 2.94
CA ASP A 52 0.77 -6.93 1.62
C ASP A 52 0.05 -7.80 0.60
N TRP A 53 0.29 -9.11 0.59
CA TRP A 53 -0.47 -10.01 -0.29
C TRP A 53 -1.92 -10.19 0.16
N ALA A 54 -2.16 -10.36 1.45
CA ALA A 54 -3.49 -10.65 1.99
C ALA A 54 -4.42 -9.43 1.96
N PHE A 55 -3.90 -8.23 2.25
CA PHE A 55 -4.71 -7.02 2.42
C PHE A 55 -4.43 -5.98 1.34
N THR A 56 -3.17 -5.60 1.12
CA THR A 56 -2.85 -4.51 0.18
C THR A 56 -3.18 -4.91 -1.26
N ALA A 57 -2.73 -6.07 -1.72
CA ALA A 57 -2.99 -6.54 -3.08
C ALA A 57 -4.49 -6.81 -3.33
N THR A 58 -5.19 -7.44 -2.38
CA THR A 58 -6.61 -7.73 -2.51
C THR A 58 -7.44 -6.44 -2.58
N THR A 59 -7.20 -5.50 -1.66
CA THR A 59 -7.87 -4.21 -1.68
C THR A 59 -7.46 -3.34 -2.86
N ALA A 60 -6.22 -3.47 -3.36
CA ALA A 60 -5.77 -2.78 -4.55
C ALA A 60 -6.51 -3.24 -5.82
N VAL A 61 -6.99 -4.48 -5.86
CA VAL A 61 -7.85 -4.96 -6.95
C VAL A 61 -9.30 -4.53 -6.74
N ILE A 62 -9.81 -4.63 -5.51
CA ILE A 62 -11.20 -4.27 -5.18
C ILE A 62 -11.47 -2.78 -5.41
N GLN A 63 -10.52 -1.89 -5.12
CA GLN A 63 -10.70 -0.45 -5.25
C GLN A 63 -11.11 0.02 -6.65
N PRO A 64 -10.38 -0.26 -7.74
CA PRO A 64 -10.78 0.16 -9.08
C PRO A 64 -12.09 -0.50 -9.53
N LEU A 65 -12.30 -1.78 -9.21
CA LEU A 65 -13.53 -2.50 -9.58
C LEU A 65 -14.77 -1.89 -8.93
N SER A 66 -14.71 -1.69 -7.60
CA SER A 66 -15.80 -1.08 -6.84
C SER A 66 -15.98 0.41 -7.18
N GLY A 67 -14.88 1.14 -7.43
CA GLY A 67 -14.91 2.53 -7.86
C GLY A 67 -15.61 2.72 -9.21
N LEU A 68 -15.24 1.93 -10.23
CA LEU A 68 -15.88 1.98 -11.55
C LEU A 68 -17.36 1.58 -11.48
N ALA A 69 -17.70 0.56 -10.68
CA ALA A 69 -19.10 0.19 -10.46
C ALA A 69 -19.90 1.33 -9.82
N LEU A 70 -19.32 2.07 -8.86
CA LEU A 70 -19.96 3.23 -8.24
C LEU A 70 -20.14 4.40 -9.21
N VAL A 71 -19.14 4.67 -10.07
CA VAL A 71 -19.26 5.69 -11.13
C VAL A 71 -20.43 5.34 -12.06
N HIS A 72 -20.50 4.09 -12.51
CA HIS A 72 -21.55 3.62 -13.40
C HIS A 72 -22.95 3.73 -12.77
N LEU A 73 -23.11 3.27 -11.51
CA LEU A 73 -24.39 3.32 -10.80
C LEU A 73 -24.83 4.73 -10.43
N ALA A 74 -23.89 5.65 -10.21
CA ALA A 74 -24.19 7.05 -9.92
C ALA A 74 -24.39 7.91 -11.18
N GLY A 75 -24.14 7.36 -12.37
CA GLY A 75 -24.24 8.10 -13.64
C GLY A 75 -23.17 9.18 -13.80
N PHE A 76 -22.03 9.06 -13.14
CA PHE A 76 -20.92 10.03 -13.29
C PHE A 76 -20.18 9.82 -14.61
N ASP A 77 -19.77 10.93 -15.24
CA ASP A 77 -18.85 10.88 -16.38
C ASP A 77 -17.43 10.62 -15.86
N LEU A 78 -16.75 9.61 -16.43
CA LEU A 78 -15.37 9.26 -16.11
C LEU A 78 -14.37 10.40 -16.40
N ARG A 79 -14.76 11.37 -17.25
CA ARG A 79 -13.95 12.54 -17.60
C ARG A 79 -13.99 13.65 -16.56
N GLN A 80 -14.75 13.49 -15.47
CA GLN A 80 -14.73 14.47 -14.39
C GLN A 80 -13.30 14.61 -13.84
N PRO A 81 -12.78 15.84 -13.67
CA PRO A 81 -11.38 16.05 -13.31
C PRO A 81 -10.94 15.31 -12.05
N TRP A 82 -11.79 15.25 -11.01
CA TRP A 82 -11.50 14.55 -9.77
C TRP A 82 -11.37 13.03 -9.96
N LEU A 83 -12.14 12.43 -10.88
CA LEU A 83 -12.02 11.01 -11.23
C LEU A 83 -10.72 10.73 -11.99
N MET A 84 -10.42 11.55 -13.01
CA MET A 84 -9.19 11.41 -13.79
C MET A 84 -7.93 11.55 -12.92
N TRP A 85 -7.88 12.58 -12.07
CA TRP A 85 -6.77 12.76 -11.13
C TRP A 85 -6.67 11.61 -10.15
N SER A 86 -7.80 11.12 -9.61
CA SER A 86 -7.81 9.98 -8.69
C SER A 86 -7.27 8.71 -9.36
N MET A 87 -7.67 8.42 -10.59
CA MET A 87 -7.18 7.26 -11.34
C MET A 87 -5.68 7.39 -11.66
N GLY A 88 -5.21 8.57 -12.08
CA GLY A 88 -3.80 8.82 -12.35
C GLY A 88 -2.93 8.66 -11.10
N LEU A 89 -3.38 9.23 -9.97
CA LEU A 89 -2.71 9.08 -8.67
C LEU A 89 -2.72 7.63 -8.18
N TYR A 90 -3.80 6.89 -8.44
CA TYR A 90 -3.91 5.48 -8.09
C TYR A 90 -2.88 4.63 -8.86
N LEU A 91 -2.73 4.88 -10.16
CA LEU A 91 -1.71 4.23 -10.99
C LEU A 91 -0.29 4.59 -10.53
N LEU A 92 -0.05 5.85 -10.17
CA LEU A 92 1.22 6.29 -9.59
C LEU A 92 1.51 5.54 -8.28
N ALA A 93 0.54 5.46 -7.38
CA ALA A 93 0.68 4.74 -6.12
C ALA A 93 1.00 3.25 -6.37
N GLY A 94 0.30 2.61 -7.31
CA GLY A 94 0.58 1.23 -7.73
C GLY A 94 1.98 1.05 -8.31
N ALA A 95 2.43 1.98 -9.16
CA ALA A 95 3.76 1.96 -9.75
C ALA A 95 4.89 2.14 -8.72
N CYS A 96 4.65 2.90 -7.65
CA CYS A 96 5.57 3.01 -6.52
C CYS A 96 5.50 1.79 -5.58
N TRP A 97 4.33 1.20 -5.41
CA TRP A 97 4.10 0.06 -4.52
C TRP A 97 4.74 -1.24 -5.04
N LEU A 98 4.67 -1.54 -6.34
CA LEU A 98 5.24 -2.78 -6.88
C LEU A 98 6.76 -2.94 -6.59
N PRO A 99 7.62 -1.92 -6.80
CA PRO A 99 9.01 -1.99 -6.37
C PRO A 99 9.18 -2.10 -4.85
N VAL A 100 8.31 -1.44 -4.06
CA VAL A 100 8.32 -1.53 -2.58
C VAL A 100 8.10 -2.97 -2.13
N VAL A 101 7.12 -3.68 -2.71
CA VAL A 101 6.87 -5.11 -2.46
C VAL A 101 8.08 -5.97 -2.81
N TRP A 102 8.72 -5.70 -3.95
CA TRP A 102 9.94 -6.42 -4.31
C TRP A 102 11.06 -6.19 -3.28
N LEU A 103 11.29 -4.93 -2.89
CA LEU A 103 12.34 -4.56 -1.93
C LEU A 103 12.13 -5.23 -0.56
N GLN A 104 10.90 -5.23 -0.03
CA GLN A 104 10.63 -5.86 1.26
C GLN A 104 10.76 -7.39 1.21
N ILE A 105 10.41 -8.03 0.08
CA ILE A 105 10.67 -9.47 -0.11
C ILE A 105 12.17 -9.74 -0.08
N ARG A 106 12.99 -8.90 -0.74
CA ARG A 106 14.45 -9.04 -0.70
C ARG A 106 15.02 -8.86 0.70
N VAL A 107 14.55 -7.86 1.46
CA VAL A 107 14.98 -7.63 2.84
C VAL A 107 14.56 -8.81 3.73
N HIS A 108 13.33 -9.31 3.59
CA HIS A 108 12.85 -10.51 4.27
C HIS A 108 13.76 -11.72 4.03
N THR A 109 14.01 -12.08 2.77
CA THR A 109 14.84 -13.25 2.42
C THR A 109 16.26 -13.13 2.97
N LEU A 110 16.88 -11.95 2.86
CA LEU A 110 18.23 -11.72 3.36
C LEU A 110 18.29 -11.72 4.90
N ALA A 111 17.26 -11.18 5.56
CA ALA A 111 17.18 -11.21 7.02
C ALA A 111 16.97 -12.62 7.55
N GLU A 112 16.16 -13.45 6.90
CA GLU A 112 16.01 -14.87 7.27
C GLU A 112 17.30 -15.67 7.05
N GLN A 113 18.03 -15.42 5.95
CA GLN A 113 19.33 -16.04 5.72
C GLN A 113 20.33 -15.65 6.82
N ALA A 114 20.46 -14.34 7.08
CA ALA A 114 21.35 -13.83 8.13
C ALA A 114 21.01 -14.41 9.52
N LEU A 115 19.71 -14.57 9.82
CA LEU A 115 19.24 -15.17 11.06
C LEU A 115 19.63 -16.65 11.17
N ARG A 116 19.48 -17.43 10.09
CA ARG A 116 19.86 -18.85 10.07
C ARG A 116 21.36 -19.06 10.19
N ASP A 117 22.14 -18.21 9.53
CA ASP A 117 23.59 -18.37 9.42
C ASP A 117 24.33 -17.70 10.60
N GLY A 118 23.62 -16.97 11.48
CA GLY A 118 24.21 -16.22 12.59
C GLY A 118 25.11 -15.07 12.12
N THR A 119 24.82 -14.50 10.95
CA THR A 119 25.63 -13.45 10.32
C THR A 119 24.94 -12.08 10.39
N PRO A 120 25.69 -10.98 10.27
CA PRO A 120 25.08 -9.65 10.16
C PRO A 120 24.31 -9.47 8.84
N LEU A 121 23.36 -8.54 8.84
CA LEU A 121 22.60 -8.16 7.64
C LEU A 121 23.53 -7.69 6.50
N PRO A 122 23.37 -8.21 5.26
CA PRO A 122 24.18 -7.79 4.13
C PRO A 122 24.05 -6.29 3.84
N ALA A 123 25.16 -5.63 3.47
CA ALA A 123 25.19 -4.19 3.20
C ALA A 123 24.19 -3.72 2.12
N ALA A 124 23.83 -4.61 1.18
CA ALA A 124 22.81 -4.34 0.15
C ALA A 124 21.44 -3.98 0.73
N THR A 125 21.08 -4.51 1.91
CA THR A 125 19.78 -4.26 2.57
C THR A 125 19.57 -2.80 2.93
N TYR A 126 20.64 -2.06 3.26
CA TYR A 126 20.57 -0.62 3.51
C TYR A 126 20.14 0.16 2.27
N ARG A 127 20.66 -0.22 1.10
CA ARG A 127 20.23 0.38 -0.18
C ARG A 127 18.76 0.07 -0.46
N TYR A 128 18.33 -1.17 -0.20
CA TYR A 128 16.93 -1.55 -0.38
C TYR A 128 16.00 -0.76 0.52
N MET A 129 16.34 -0.60 1.79
CA MET A 129 15.53 0.16 2.74
C MET A 129 15.47 1.65 2.43
N ARG A 130 16.53 2.24 1.88
CA ARG A 130 16.50 3.63 1.40
C ARG A 130 15.49 3.82 0.28
N TRP A 131 15.49 2.93 -0.72
CA TRP A 131 14.52 3.00 -1.81
C TRP A 131 13.11 2.67 -1.36
N TRP A 132 12.95 1.68 -0.48
CA TRP A 132 11.66 1.30 0.10
C TRP A 132 11.03 2.49 0.83
N PHE A 133 11.82 3.21 1.64
CA PHE A 133 11.35 4.41 2.34
C PHE A 133 11.05 5.57 1.37
N ALA A 134 11.92 5.82 0.39
CA ALA A 134 11.75 6.89 -0.58
C ALA A 134 10.49 6.71 -1.44
N LEU A 135 10.21 5.48 -1.90
CA LEU A 135 9.04 5.15 -2.72
C LEU A 135 7.73 5.12 -1.93
N GLY A 136 7.80 4.89 -0.62
CA GLY A 136 6.62 4.94 0.26
C GLY A 136 5.98 6.34 0.31
N TRP A 137 6.77 7.41 0.22
CA TRP A 137 6.26 8.78 0.30
C TRP A 137 5.38 9.20 -0.89
N PRO A 138 5.80 9.02 -2.15
CA PRO A 138 4.93 9.29 -3.30
C PRO A 138 3.62 8.50 -3.25
N ALA A 139 3.67 7.22 -2.88
CA ALA A 139 2.48 6.38 -2.76
C ALA A 139 1.54 6.89 -1.65
N PHE A 140 2.09 7.22 -0.48
CA PHE A 140 1.32 7.73 0.65
C PHE A 140 0.64 9.08 0.31
N LEU A 141 1.40 10.02 -0.24
CA LEU A 141 0.88 11.34 -0.63
C LEU A 141 -0.19 11.22 -1.72
N ALA A 142 -0.02 10.30 -2.68
CA ALA A 142 -1.03 10.03 -3.69
C ALA A 142 -2.37 9.59 -3.06
N PHE A 143 -2.35 8.68 -2.08
CA PHE A 143 -3.58 8.29 -1.38
C PHE A 143 -4.19 9.43 -0.57
N VAL A 144 -3.40 10.26 0.10
CA VAL A 144 -3.92 11.45 0.82
C VAL A 144 -4.67 12.38 -0.14
N VAL A 145 -4.10 12.65 -1.31
CA VAL A 145 -4.76 13.49 -2.34
C VAL A 145 -6.01 12.80 -2.89
N ILE A 146 -5.99 11.49 -3.11
CA ILE A 146 -7.19 10.73 -3.53
C ILE A 146 -8.30 10.86 -2.47
N PHE A 147 -7.99 10.70 -1.19
CA PHE A 147 -8.98 10.90 -0.11
C PHE A 147 -9.57 12.31 -0.14
N TYR A 148 -8.71 13.33 -0.29
CA TYR A 148 -9.16 14.71 -0.43
C TYR A 148 -10.13 14.88 -1.61
N LEU A 149 -9.79 14.39 -2.80
CA LEU A 149 -10.64 14.45 -3.99
C LEU A 149 -11.98 13.73 -3.80
N MET A 150 -11.99 12.59 -3.10
CA MET A 150 -13.21 11.83 -2.82
C MET A 150 -14.14 12.54 -1.84
N VAL A 151 -13.59 13.31 -0.90
CA VAL A 151 -14.34 14.11 0.07
C VAL A 151 -14.83 15.42 -0.54
N SER A 152 -13.99 16.07 -1.35
CA SER A 152 -14.29 17.38 -1.95
C SER A 152 -15.16 17.29 -3.20
N LYS A 153 -15.53 16.10 -3.67
CA LYS A 153 -16.34 15.94 -4.89
C LYS A 153 -17.69 16.66 -4.74
N GLY A 154 -17.99 17.57 -5.65
CA GLY A 154 -19.22 18.37 -5.64
C GLY A 154 -19.14 19.68 -4.83
N ALA A 155 -17.96 20.06 -4.33
CA ALA A 155 -17.65 21.44 -3.97
C ALA A 155 -17.44 22.32 -5.21
#